data_AF-A0A821PG59-F1
#
_entry.id   AF-A0A821PG59-F1
#
_cell.length_a   1.000
_cell.length_b   1.000
_cell.length_c   1.000
_cell.angle_alpha   90.00
_cell.angle_beta   90.00
_cell.angle_gamma   90.00
#
_symmetry.space_group_name_H-M   'P 1'
#
loop_
_entity.id
_entity.type
_entity.pdbx_description
1 polymer ?
#
loop_
_entity_poly.entity_id
_entity_poly.type
_entity_poly.pdbx_seq_one_letter_code
_entity_poly.pdbx_strand_id
1 'polypeptide(L)'
;FESLIDLFRAEKVKVYSGPRLSALLPFPPPPANSLRVEYGDLQCCIEVVDDVNDAIEHINKFGSNHTDSIVTADQHAANEFLTNIDSACVFHNVSTRFSDGYRFGLG
;
A
#
# COMPACT_ATOMS: atom_id res chain seq x y z
N PHE A 1 12.00 2.73 -7.36
CA PHE A 1 10.70 3.08 -7.97
C PHE A 1 10.58 2.55 -9.39
N GLU A 2 11.56 2.80 -10.26
CA GLU A 2 11.50 2.44 -11.69
C GLU A 2 11.26 0.94 -11.93
N SER A 3 11.99 0.05 -11.26
CA SER A 3 11.80 -1.41 -11.41
C SER A 3 10.40 -1.91 -11.06
N LEU A 4 9.75 -1.32 -10.05
CA LEU A 4 8.39 -1.68 -9.65
C LEU A 4 7.35 -1.11 -10.63
N ILE A 5 7.57 0.12 -11.11
CA ILE A 5 6.70 0.73 -12.12
C ILE A 5 6.78 -0.06 -13.43
N ASP A 6 7.96 -0.51 -13.83
CA ASP A 6 8.14 -1.31 -15.03
C ASP A 6 7.51 -2.70 -14.89
N LEU A 7 7.59 -3.32 -13.71
CA LEU A 7 6.86 -4.55 -13.40
C LEU A 7 5.34 -4.33 -13.57
N PHE A 8 4.79 -3.27 -12.98
CA PHE A 8 3.36 -2.95 -13.11
C PHE A 8 2.96 -2.71 -14.58
N ARG A 9 3.79 -2.01 -15.36
CA ARG A 9 3.56 -1.81 -16.79
C ARG A 9 3.56 -3.13 -17.57
N ALA A 10 4.48 -4.03 -17.27
CA ALA A 10 4.54 -5.36 -17.90
C ALA A 10 3.26 -6.17 -17.63
N GLU A 11 2.72 -6.08 -16.42
CA GLU A 11 1.45 -6.68 -16.01
C GLU A 11 0.21 -5.85 -16.39
N LYS A 12 0.38 -4.79 -17.20
CA LYS A 12 -0.68 -3.90 -17.68
C LYS A 12 -1.47 -3.18 -16.58
N VAL A 13 -0.86 -3.00 -15.42
CA VAL A 13 -1.42 -2.23 -14.29
C VAL A 13 -1.21 -0.74 -14.56
N LYS A 14 -2.29 0.05 -14.54
CA LYS A 14 -2.18 1.52 -14.63
C LYS A 14 -1.76 2.07 -13.26
N VAL A 15 -0.68 2.83 -13.26
CA VAL A 15 -0.12 3.43 -12.05
C VAL A 15 -0.54 4.90 -11.97
N TYR A 16 -1.01 5.32 -10.81
CA TYR A 16 -1.21 6.73 -10.45
C TYR A 16 -0.20 7.15 -9.39
N SER A 17 0.21 8.43 -9.42
CA SER A 17 1.11 8.99 -8.42
C SER A 17 0.36 9.75 -7.34
N GLY A 18 0.73 9.54 -6.08
CA GLY A 18 0.42 10.46 -4.99
C GLY A 18 1.25 11.75 -5.07
N PRO A 19 0.86 12.81 -4.34
CA PRO A 19 1.57 14.09 -4.30
C PRO A 19 3.10 14.02 -4.15
N ARG A 20 3.64 13.22 -3.21
CA ARG A 20 5.10 13.20 -2.99
C ARG A 20 5.81 12.48 -4.12
N LEU A 21 5.27 11.36 -4.61
CA LEU A 21 5.83 10.67 -5.79
C LEU A 21 5.83 11.57 -7.03
N SER A 22 4.75 12.31 -7.26
CA SER A 22 4.60 13.21 -8.41
C SER A 22 5.68 14.30 -8.41
N ALA A 23 6.01 14.86 -7.24
CA ALA A 23 7.04 15.87 -7.09
C ALA A 23 8.47 15.33 -7.25
N LEU A 24 8.70 14.03 -6.99
CA LEU A 24 10.03 13.42 -7.01
C LEU A 24 10.48 12.97 -8.39
N LEU A 25 9.56 12.72 -9.33
CA LEU A 25 9.88 12.21 -10.65
C LEU A 25 9.84 13.32 -11.71
N PRO A 26 10.77 13.33 -12.68
CA PRO A 26 10.72 14.28 -13.79
C PRO A 26 9.52 14.01 -14.73
N PHE A 27 9.11 12.75 -14.85
CA PHE A 27 7.96 12.30 -15.64
C PHE A 27 7.12 11.31 -14.83
N PRO A 28 6.31 11.80 -13.87
CA PRO A 28 5.52 10.92 -13.01
C PRO A 28 4.36 10.28 -13.80
N PRO A 29 3.83 9.13 -13.33
CA PRO A 29 2.50 8.68 -13.73
C PRO A 29 1.44 9.76 -13.48
N PRO A 30 0.23 9.66 -14.08
CA PRO A 30 -0.84 10.62 -13.81
C PRO A 30 -1.16 10.71 -12.32
N PRO A 31 -1.47 11.90 -11.79
CA PRO A 31 -1.84 12.04 -10.38
C PRO A 31 -3.13 11.27 -10.08
N ALA A 32 -3.19 10.64 -8.90
CA ALA A 32 -4.43 10.07 -8.42
C ALA A 32 -5.46 11.18 -8.13
N ASN A 33 -6.72 10.96 -8.49
CA ASN A 33 -7.79 11.94 -8.21
C ASN A 33 -8.02 12.13 -6.70
N SER A 34 -7.81 11.08 -5.92
CA SER A 34 -7.89 11.05 -4.47
C SER A 34 -7.05 9.88 -3.96
N LEU A 35 -6.52 10.00 -2.75
CA LEU A 35 -5.85 8.90 -2.04
C LEU A 35 -6.84 7.93 -1.39
N ARG A 36 -8.15 8.21 -1.45
CA ARG A 36 -9.25 7.35 -0.95
C ARG A 36 -10.02 6.70 -2.09
N VAL A 37 -9.33 6.02 -2.99
CA VAL A 37 -9.96 5.36 -4.15
C VAL A 37 -9.63 3.87 -4.13
N GLU A 38 -10.67 3.05 -4.07
CA GLU A 38 -10.59 1.63 -4.40
C GLU A 38 -10.92 1.45 -5.89
N TYR A 39 -9.95 0.97 -6.66
CA TYR A 39 -10.08 0.88 -8.12
C TYR A 39 -10.85 -0.36 -8.59
N GLY A 40 -10.70 -1.49 -7.90
CA GLY A 40 -11.37 -2.75 -8.24
C GLY A 40 -10.93 -3.40 -9.55
N ASP A 41 -9.81 -2.97 -10.14
CA ASP A 41 -9.26 -3.48 -11.40
C ASP A 41 -7.72 -3.39 -11.43
N LEU A 42 -7.10 -3.56 -12.61
CA LEU A 42 -5.63 -3.48 -12.80
C LEU A 42 -5.15 -2.02 -12.75
N GLN A 43 -5.33 -1.38 -11.60
CA GLN A 43 -4.90 -0.02 -11.30
C GLN A 43 -4.38 0.08 -9.87
N CYS A 44 -3.38 0.93 -9.65
CA CYS A 44 -2.87 1.20 -8.30
C CYS A 44 -2.39 2.65 -8.16
N CYS A 45 -2.38 3.14 -6.92
CA CYS A 45 -1.74 4.40 -6.56
C CYS A 45 -0.44 4.11 -5.81
N ILE A 46 0.64 4.81 -6.15
CA ILE A 46 1.91 4.77 -5.43
C ILE A 46 2.15 6.15 -4.82
N GLU A 47 2.41 6.16 -3.51
CA GLU A 47 2.80 7.34 -2.75
C GLU A 47 4.13 7.08 -2.04
N VAL A 48 4.90 8.15 -1.83
CA VAL A 48 6.13 8.12 -1.03
C VAL A 48 5.84 8.65 0.37
N VAL A 49 6.40 7.98 1.37
CA VAL A 49 6.35 8.36 2.79
C VAL A 49 7.77 8.38 3.33
N ASP A 50 8.00 9.15 4.39
CA ASP A 50 9.35 9.39 4.94
C ASP A 50 9.83 8.21 5.79
N ASP A 51 8.93 7.61 6.57
CA ASP A 51 9.22 6.50 7.48
C ASP A 51 7.97 5.66 7.80
N VAL A 52 8.10 4.71 8.73
CA VAL A 52 7.01 3.83 9.17
C VAL A 52 5.88 4.57 9.86
N ASN A 53 6.17 5.65 10.59
CA ASN A 53 5.15 6.43 11.28
C ASN A 53 4.30 7.22 10.28
N ASP A 54 4.94 7.85 9.30
CA ASP A 54 4.24 8.54 8.20
C ASP A 54 3.43 7.53 7.34
N ALA A 55 3.92 6.30 7.16
CA ALA A 55 3.17 5.22 6.53
C ALA A 55 1.91 4.83 7.34
N ILE A 56 2.04 4.68 8.65
CA ILE A 56 0.93 4.38 9.57
C ILE A 56 -0.12 5.50 9.54
N GLU A 57 0.31 6.75 9.65
CA GLU A 57 -0.57 7.91 9.57
C GLU A 57 -1.28 7.98 8.21
N HIS A 58 -0.58 7.71 7.12
CA HIS A 58 -1.16 7.68 5.78
C HIS A 58 -2.26 6.61 5.69
N ILE A 59 -1.99 5.39 6.13
CA ILE A 59 -2.93 4.27 6.05
C ILE A 59 -4.14 4.54 6.94
N ASN A 60 -3.94 4.88 8.22
CA ASN A 60 -5.05 5.18 9.14
C ASN A 60 -5.88 6.38 8.67
N LYS A 61 -5.25 7.34 7.98
CA LYS A 61 -5.97 8.46 7.39
C LYS A 61 -6.78 8.01 6.19
N PHE A 62 -6.18 7.42 5.16
CA PHE A 62 -6.79 7.25 3.84
C PHE A 62 -7.40 5.87 3.57
N GLY A 63 -6.96 4.85 4.29
CA GLY A 63 -7.46 3.48 4.19
C GLY A 63 -8.93 3.35 4.60
N SER A 64 -9.47 2.17 4.32
CA SER A 64 -10.84 1.76 4.69
C SER A 64 -10.88 0.89 5.94
N ASN A 65 -9.74 0.71 6.61
CA ASN A 65 -9.56 -0.15 7.77
C ASN A 65 -9.83 -1.65 7.46
N HIS A 66 -9.70 -2.07 6.20
CA HIS A 66 -9.96 -3.45 5.78
C HIS A 66 -8.74 -4.36 5.98
N THR A 67 -7.68 -4.16 5.19
CA THR A 67 -6.49 -5.02 5.25
C THR A 67 -5.26 -4.29 4.76
N ASP A 68 -4.21 -4.28 5.59
CA ASP A 68 -2.96 -3.60 5.32
C ASP A 68 -1.76 -4.50 5.60
N SER A 69 -0.65 -4.26 4.91
CA SER A 69 0.55 -5.10 5.03
C SER A 69 1.81 -4.27 4.94
N ILE A 70 2.79 -4.59 5.79
CA ILE A 70 4.15 -4.06 5.73
C ILE A 70 5.11 -5.11 5.17
N VAL A 71 6.00 -4.67 4.28
CA VAL A 71 7.14 -5.47 3.80
C VAL A 71 8.42 -4.90 4.39
N THR A 72 9.01 -5.61 5.36
CA THR A 72 10.24 -5.17 6.04
C THR A 72 11.00 -6.33 6.67
N ALA A 73 12.33 -6.20 6.74
CA ALA A 73 13.20 -7.07 7.53
C ALA A 73 13.50 -6.50 8.94
N ASP A 74 13.12 -5.24 9.20
CA ASP A 74 13.26 -4.61 10.50
C ASP A 74 12.10 -5.02 11.41
N GLN A 75 12.44 -5.75 12.47
CA GLN A 75 11.45 -6.24 13.43
C GLN A 75 10.81 -5.11 14.25
N HIS A 76 11.53 -4.01 14.50
CA HIS A 76 10.98 -2.88 15.23
C HIS A 76 9.90 -2.20 14.40
N ALA A 77 10.19 -1.87 13.13
CA ALA A 77 9.22 -1.31 12.21
C ALA A 77 8.01 -2.24 11.99
N ALA A 78 8.24 -3.55 11.90
CA ALA A 78 7.15 -4.53 11.79
C ALA A 78 6.24 -4.47 13.03
N ASN A 79 6.80 -4.45 14.23
CA ASN A 79 6.03 -4.39 15.47
C ASN A 79 5.28 -3.06 15.61
N GLU A 80 5.89 -1.93 15.25
CA GLU A 80 5.21 -0.62 15.25
C GLU A 80 4.02 -0.61 14.29
N PHE A 81 4.19 -1.12 13.07
CA PHE A 81 3.12 -1.20 12.08
C PHE A 81 1.98 -2.12 12.55
N LEU A 82 2.28 -3.33 13.02
CA LEU A 82 1.28 -4.28 13.51
C LEU A 82 0.49 -3.77 14.72
N THR A 83 1.10 -2.88 15.52
CA THR A 83 0.47 -2.34 16.74
C THR A 83 -0.40 -1.11 16.46
N ASN A 84 -0.02 -0.27 15.50
CA ASN A 84 -0.61 1.06 15.33
C ASN A 84 -1.51 1.21 14.09
N ILE A 85 -1.59 0.21 13.21
CA ILE A 85 -2.56 0.19 12.12
C ILE A 85 -3.92 -0.28 12.66
N ASP A 86 -4.97 0.51 12.42
CA ASP A 86 -6.34 0.23 12.87
C ASP A 86 -7.17 -0.45 11.77
N SER A 87 -6.74 -1.63 11.32
CA SER A 87 -7.41 -2.39 10.25
C SER A 87 -7.86 -3.76 10.72
N ALA A 88 -8.92 -4.30 10.12
CA ALA A 88 -9.45 -5.62 10.46
C ALA A 88 -8.42 -6.75 10.30
N CYS A 89 -7.49 -6.62 9.36
CA CYS A 89 -6.35 -7.51 9.18
C CYS A 89 -5.06 -6.70 8.97
N VAL A 90 -4.01 -6.99 9.74
CA VAL A 90 -2.70 -6.37 9.58
C VAL A 90 -1.64 -7.47 9.43
N PHE A 91 -0.80 -7.35 8.40
CA PHE A 91 0.15 -8.39 8.03
C PHE A 91 1.59 -7.87 7.99
N HIS A 92 2.54 -8.77 8.27
CA HIS A 92 3.99 -8.56 8.08
C HIS A 92 4.51 -9.57 7.06
N ASN A 93 5.04 -9.09 5.93
CA ASN A 93 5.58 -9.88 4.83
C ASN A 93 4.61 -10.91 4.23
N VAL A 94 3.30 -10.60 4.26
CA VAL A 94 2.23 -11.44 3.69
C VAL A 94 1.32 -10.61 2.78
N SER A 95 0.89 -11.19 1.67
CA SER A 95 -0.03 -10.53 0.74
C SER A 95 -1.37 -10.22 1.42
N THR A 96 -1.92 -9.04 1.14
CA THR A 96 -3.26 -8.65 1.61
C THR A 96 -4.35 -9.62 1.15
N ARG A 97 -4.14 -10.38 0.06
CA ARG A 97 -5.08 -11.41 -0.42
C ARG A 97 -5.35 -12.54 0.57
N PHE A 98 -4.55 -12.66 1.64
CA PHE A 98 -4.79 -13.65 2.69
C PHE A 98 -5.91 -13.28 3.67
N SER A 99 -6.44 -12.06 3.64
CA SER A 99 -7.64 -11.68 4.40
C SER A 99 -8.88 -12.37 3.81
N ASP A 100 -9.07 -13.63 4.14
CA ASP A 100 -10.10 -14.50 3.61
C ASP A 100 -10.43 -15.61 4.62
N GLY A 101 -11.71 -15.93 4.79
CA GLY A 101 -12.17 -16.88 5.79
C GLY A 101 -11.59 -18.29 5.62
N TYR A 102 -11.50 -18.79 4.37
CA TYR A 102 -10.89 -20.08 4.08
C TYR A 102 -9.40 -20.07 4.41
N ARG A 103 -8.69 -18.99 4.02
CA ARG A 103 -7.26 -18.81 4.35
C ARG A 103 -6.99 -18.70 5.86
N PHE A 104 -7.95 -18.19 6.63
CA PHE A 104 -7.87 -18.13 8.10
C PHE A 104 -8.32 -19.42 8.80
N GLY A 105 -8.81 -20.42 8.05
CA GLY A 105 -9.28 -21.69 8.61
C GLY A 105 -10.67 -21.61 9.24
N LEU A 106 -11.52 -20.67 8.78
CA LEU A 106 -12.86 -20.43 9.29
C LEU A 106 -14.00 -21.00 8.42
N GLY A 107 -13.68 -21.68 7.30
CA GLY A 107 -14.68 -22.31 6.43
C GLY A 107 -14.24 -22.40 4.99
#